data_AF-A0A1V3XTZ1-F1
#
_entry.id   AF-A0A1V3XTZ1-F1
#
_cell.length_a   1.000
_cell.length_b   1.000
_cell.length_c   1.000
_cell.angle_alpha   90.00
_cell.angle_beta   90.00
_cell.angle_gamma   90.00
#
_symmetry.space_group_name_H-M   'P 1'
#
loop_
_entity.id
_entity.type
_entity.pdbx_description
1 polymer ?
#
loop_
_entity_poly.entity_id
_entity_poly.type
_entity_poly.pdbx_seq_one_letter_code
_entity_poly.pdbx_strand_id
1 'polypeptide(L)'
;MGVVANYGGGAGFTPGCGERDGMDAFFERVLVGAASVDELLSRDFESVPGQKSDADRAGRRLAAWCRSCASGDWRQFARRLDRDGWDFALVLERFAGVRRVSSAPVPGWLQDAVWIEAALRGVDAGGGGGLGCAFEQLLMPVVVQAEARLWSAVAAPVAGLFGEGGRASLRRALVEQLSQLCAPALYALFDTARAGSLSYGQFVVDMRGRGFGGCLRPSRCCCG
;
A
#
# COMPACT_ATOMS: atom_id res chain seq x y z
N MET A 1 -44.31 25.93 -34.08
CA MET A 1 -42.86 25.85 -34.36
C MET A 1 -42.15 26.76 -33.37
N GLY A 2 -41.23 26.22 -32.57
CA GLY A 2 -40.47 26.95 -31.56
C GLY A 2 -40.55 26.28 -30.18
N VAL A 3 -39.85 25.15 -30.01
CA VAL A 3 -39.63 24.53 -28.69
C VAL A 3 -38.26 24.99 -28.19
N VAL A 4 -38.27 25.61 -27.01
CA VAL A 4 -37.11 26.08 -26.26
C VAL A 4 -36.43 24.89 -25.58
N ALA A 5 -35.14 24.70 -25.81
CA ALA A 5 -34.34 23.67 -25.16
C ALA A 5 -33.89 24.15 -23.77
N ASN A 6 -34.22 23.36 -22.76
CA ASN A 6 -33.90 23.53 -21.35
C ASN A 6 -32.52 22.90 -21.08
N TYR A 7 -31.52 23.70 -20.70
CA TYR A 7 -30.23 23.20 -20.21
C TYR A 7 -30.30 23.04 -18.69
N GLY A 8 -30.50 21.80 -18.25
CA GLY A 8 -30.46 21.40 -16.83
C GLY A 8 -29.02 21.46 -16.29
N GLY A 9 -28.89 22.06 -15.11
CA GLY A 9 -27.64 22.27 -14.40
C GLY A 9 -26.95 20.98 -13.95
N GLY A 10 -25.64 20.93 -14.18
CA GLY A 10 -24.75 19.96 -13.55
C GLY A 10 -24.45 20.39 -12.12
N ALA A 11 -24.93 19.62 -11.15
CA ALA A 11 -24.55 19.75 -9.76
C ALA A 11 -23.06 19.40 -9.60
N GLY A 12 -22.24 20.39 -9.27
CA GLY A 12 -20.87 20.19 -8.82
C GLY A 12 -20.87 19.47 -7.48
N PHE A 13 -20.34 18.25 -7.45
CA PHE A 13 -20.04 17.53 -6.22
C PHE A 13 -18.82 18.19 -5.57
N THR A 14 -19.04 19.05 -4.58
CA THR A 14 -17.97 19.50 -3.67
C THR A 14 -17.94 18.55 -2.46
N PRO A 15 -16.90 17.74 -2.28
CA PRO A 15 -16.78 16.91 -1.08
C PRO A 15 -16.65 17.81 0.16
N GLY A 16 -17.42 17.50 1.20
CA GLY A 16 -17.49 18.28 2.44
C GLY A 16 -16.15 18.30 3.18
N CYS A 17 -15.87 19.39 3.92
CA CYS A 17 -14.61 19.57 4.64
C CYS A 17 -14.22 18.41 5.58
N GLY A 18 -15.19 17.65 6.11
CA GLY A 18 -14.90 16.49 6.97
C GLY A 18 -14.39 15.23 6.25
N GLU A 19 -14.68 15.05 4.96
CA GLU A 19 -14.15 13.90 4.18
C GLU A 19 -12.70 14.12 3.74
N ARG A 20 -12.32 15.39 3.51
CA ARG A 20 -10.95 15.77 3.13
C ARG A 20 -9.97 15.56 4.28
N ASP A 21 -10.30 16.01 5.48
CA ASP A 21 -9.46 15.81 6.68
C ASP A 21 -9.27 14.33 7.03
N GLY A 22 -10.31 13.51 6.85
CA GLY A 22 -10.25 12.06 7.09
C GLY A 22 -9.36 11.31 6.09
N MET A 23 -9.39 11.75 4.83
CA MET A 23 -8.58 11.20 3.73
C MET A 23 -7.10 11.59 3.89
N ASP A 24 -6.82 12.84 4.23
CA ASP A 24 -5.46 13.33 4.50
C ASP A 24 -4.83 12.60 5.71
N ALA A 25 -5.61 12.39 6.78
CA ALA A 25 -5.16 11.61 7.93
C ALA A 25 -4.91 10.13 7.59
N PHE A 26 -5.62 9.55 6.63
CA PHE A 26 -5.35 8.19 6.15
C PHE A 26 -4.05 8.13 5.34
N PHE A 27 -3.86 9.05 4.40
CA PHE A 27 -2.65 9.07 3.58
C PHE A 27 -1.40 9.39 4.40
N GLU A 28 -1.49 10.25 5.42
CA GLU A 28 -0.36 10.47 6.35
C GLU A 28 -0.02 9.21 7.16
N ARG A 29 -1.03 8.41 7.57
CA ARG A 29 -0.76 7.10 8.21
C ARG A 29 -0.13 6.10 7.25
N VAL A 30 -0.59 6.05 5.99
CA VAL A 30 0.03 5.20 4.96
C VAL A 30 1.45 5.66 4.68
N LEU A 31 1.68 6.97 4.59
CA LEU A 31 2.99 7.57 4.36
C LEU A 31 3.99 7.14 5.44
N VAL A 32 3.64 7.35 6.71
CA VAL A 32 4.51 6.96 7.83
C VAL A 32 4.64 5.44 7.96
N GLY A 33 3.57 4.69 7.68
CA GLY A 33 3.53 3.23 7.84
C GLY A 33 4.26 2.46 6.73
N ALA A 34 4.28 2.99 5.51
CA ALA A 34 4.85 2.35 4.33
C ALA A 34 6.19 2.96 3.89
N ALA A 35 6.63 4.05 4.52
CA ALA A 35 7.96 4.61 4.30
C ALA A 35 9.02 3.53 4.55
N SER A 36 9.97 3.46 3.62
CA SER A 36 11.16 2.62 3.73
C SER A 36 12.04 3.04 4.90
N VAL A 37 12.97 2.17 5.28
CA VAL A 37 13.93 2.49 6.35
C VAL A 37 14.72 3.74 6.00
N ASP A 38 15.22 3.87 4.76
CA ASP A 38 15.98 5.05 4.33
C ASP A 38 15.13 6.33 4.36
N GLU A 39 13.85 6.25 3.96
CA GLU A 39 12.93 7.39 4.04
C GLU A 39 12.65 7.81 5.49
N LEU A 40 12.31 6.87 6.37
CA LEU A 40 12.00 7.12 7.79
C LEU A 40 13.15 7.83 8.53
N LEU A 41 14.36 7.49 8.12
CA LEU A 41 15.54 7.98 8.75
C LEU A 41 16.09 9.27 8.08
N SER A 42 15.53 9.66 6.93
CA SER A 42 15.87 10.91 6.25
C SER A 42 15.42 12.16 7.03
N ARG A 43 15.87 13.34 6.56
CA ARG A 43 15.48 14.65 7.10
C ARG A 43 14.00 15.00 6.87
N ASP A 44 13.30 14.25 6.02
CA ASP A 44 11.90 14.51 5.69
C ASP A 44 10.95 14.05 6.80
N PHE A 45 11.47 13.32 7.78
CA PHE A 45 10.77 12.93 8.99
C PHE A 45 11.43 13.56 10.22
N GLU A 46 10.71 13.60 11.33
CA GLU A 46 11.24 13.89 12.65
C GLU A 46 10.69 12.92 13.71
N SER A 47 11.48 12.63 14.74
CA SER A 47 11.11 11.75 15.85
C SER A 47 10.00 12.40 16.69
N VAL A 48 9.04 11.59 17.15
CA VAL A 48 8.00 12.02 18.09
C VAL A 48 8.36 11.51 19.48
N PRO A 49 8.23 12.31 20.55
CA PRO A 49 8.48 11.85 21.92
C PRO A 49 7.63 10.61 22.24
N GLY A 50 8.31 9.49 22.52
CA GLY A 50 7.67 8.19 22.64
C GLY A 50 7.06 7.89 24.00
N GLN A 51 6.05 7.01 24.00
CA GLN A 51 5.53 6.32 25.18
C GLN A 51 6.22 4.96 25.36
N LYS A 52 6.05 4.30 26.51
CA LYS A 52 6.69 3.00 26.81
C LYS A 52 6.42 1.92 25.74
N SER A 53 5.22 1.90 25.15
CA SER A 53 4.86 0.97 24.06
C SER A 53 5.65 1.19 22.76
N ASP A 54 6.18 2.39 22.55
CA ASP A 54 6.96 2.72 21.36
C ASP A 54 8.37 2.13 21.43
N ALA A 55 8.93 1.96 22.63
CA ALA A 55 10.22 1.30 22.83
C ALA A 55 10.18 -0.18 22.43
N ASP A 56 9.14 -0.91 22.82
CA ASP A 56 8.96 -2.32 22.45
C ASP A 56 8.77 -2.48 20.93
N ARG A 57 8.03 -1.55 20.30
CA ARG A 57 7.87 -1.51 18.84
C ARG A 57 9.19 -1.22 18.13
N ALA A 58 9.96 -0.26 18.63
CA ALA A 58 11.27 0.10 18.10
C ALA A 58 12.22 -1.09 18.14
N GLY A 59 12.29 -1.79 19.29
CA GLY A 59 13.12 -2.98 19.47
C GLY A 59 12.76 -4.10 18.48
N ARG A 60 11.46 -4.37 18.28
CA ARG A 60 11.02 -5.39 17.29
C ARG A 60 11.41 -5.03 15.87
N ARG A 61 11.20 -3.77 15.45
CA ARG A 61 11.57 -3.27 14.12
C ARG A 61 13.08 -3.34 13.90
N LEU A 62 13.86 -2.92 14.90
CA LEU A 62 15.32 -2.92 14.84
C LEU A 62 15.87 -4.35 14.74
N ALA A 63 15.33 -5.27 15.54
CA ALA A 63 15.70 -6.68 15.47
C ALA A 63 15.33 -7.31 14.13
N ALA A 64 14.18 -6.95 13.54
CA ALA A 64 13.80 -7.40 12.20
C ALA A 64 14.76 -6.88 11.12
N TRP A 65 15.17 -5.61 11.21
CA TRP A 65 16.15 -5.03 10.28
C TRP A 65 17.52 -5.70 10.41
N CYS A 66 18.00 -5.92 11.64
CA CYS A 66 19.23 -6.65 11.91
C CYS A 66 19.19 -8.09 11.34
N ARG A 67 18.06 -8.81 11.50
CA ARG A 67 17.89 -10.12 10.87
C ARG A 67 17.93 -10.08 9.35
N SER A 68 17.33 -9.08 8.74
CA SER A 68 17.29 -8.95 7.28
C SER A 68 18.65 -8.59 6.67
N CYS A 69 19.38 -7.67 7.29
CA CYS A 69 20.60 -7.11 6.71
C CYS A 69 21.91 -7.72 7.24
N ALA A 70 21.87 -8.40 8.39
CA ALA A 70 23.05 -8.96 9.06
C ALA A 70 22.78 -10.35 9.65
N SER A 71 21.72 -11.04 9.23
CA SER A 71 21.33 -12.36 9.74
C SER A 71 21.20 -12.44 11.28
N GLY A 72 20.97 -11.29 11.94
CA GLY A 72 20.89 -11.18 13.40
C GLY A 72 22.23 -10.90 14.11
N ASP A 73 23.34 -10.76 13.39
CA ASP A 73 24.62 -10.34 13.95
C ASP A 73 24.62 -8.83 14.23
N TRP A 74 24.40 -8.49 15.50
CA TRP A 74 24.39 -7.12 15.98
C TRP A 74 25.73 -6.39 15.79
N ARG A 75 26.87 -7.09 15.78
CA ARG A 75 28.17 -6.46 15.54
C ARG A 75 28.32 -6.07 14.08
N GLN A 76 27.87 -6.92 13.17
CA GLN A 76 27.85 -6.60 11.74
C GLN A 76 26.86 -5.48 11.43
N PHE A 77 25.70 -5.49 12.08
CA PHE A 77 24.70 -4.43 11.97
C PHE A 77 25.23 -3.07 12.45
N ALA A 78 25.88 -3.01 13.61
CA ALA A 78 26.48 -1.76 14.12
C ALA A 78 27.54 -1.19 13.15
N ARG A 79 28.44 -2.04 12.63
CA ARG A 79 29.43 -1.60 11.63
C ARG A 79 28.78 -1.04 10.36
N ARG A 80 27.63 -1.58 9.96
CA ARG A 80 26.88 -1.07 8.80
C ARG A 80 26.31 0.32 9.11
N LEU A 81 25.68 0.49 10.27
CA LEU A 81 25.15 1.80 10.67
C LEU A 81 26.26 2.86 10.69
N ASP A 82 27.41 2.54 11.31
CA ASP A 82 28.56 3.45 11.36
C ASP A 82 29.07 3.82 9.96
N ARG A 83 29.19 2.84 9.06
CA ARG A 83 29.61 3.06 7.67
C ARG A 83 28.63 3.96 6.92
N ASP A 84 27.34 3.75 7.13
CA ASP A 84 26.28 4.48 6.45
C ASP A 84 26.04 5.86 7.14
N GLY A 85 26.76 6.17 8.23
CA GLY A 85 26.72 7.45 8.95
C GLY A 85 25.57 7.60 9.95
N TRP A 86 24.96 6.48 10.36
CA TRP A 86 23.77 6.45 11.20
C TRP A 86 24.13 6.26 12.67
N ASP A 87 23.63 7.15 13.52
CA ASP A 87 23.67 6.96 14.96
C ASP A 87 22.57 5.98 15.42
N PHE A 88 22.95 5.02 16.27
CA PHE A 88 22.05 4.00 16.79
C PHE A 88 20.92 4.58 17.63
N ALA A 89 21.19 5.62 18.43
CA ALA A 89 20.16 6.26 19.25
C ALA A 89 19.12 6.97 18.37
N LEU A 90 19.57 7.73 17.37
CA LEU A 90 18.69 8.32 16.36
C LEU A 90 17.84 7.25 15.67
N VAL A 91 18.44 6.16 15.16
CA VAL A 91 17.70 5.07 14.50
C VAL A 91 16.61 4.49 15.41
N LEU A 92 16.92 4.29 16.69
CA LEU A 92 15.96 3.77 17.65
C LEU A 92 14.78 4.72 17.87
N GLU A 93 15.03 6.02 18.00
CA GLU A 93 13.98 7.05 18.12
C GLU A 93 13.08 7.06 16.89
N ARG A 94 13.66 6.98 15.69
CA ARG A 94 12.91 6.91 14.43
C ARG A 94 12.04 5.66 14.35
N PHE A 95 12.53 4.54 14.84
CA PHE A 95 11.76 3.30 14.84
C PHE A 95 10.66 3.29 15.91
N ALA A 96 10.85 4.05 16.99
CA ALA A 96 9.86 4.26 18.03
C ALA A 96 8.67 5.04 17.50
N GLY A 97 8.88 6.18 16.84
CA GLY A 97 7.81 6.94 16.22
C GLY A 97 8.32 8.15 15.46
N VAL A 98 7.75 8.37 14.27
CA VAL A 98 8.05 9.54 13.45
C VAL A 98 6.78 10.24 13.00
N ARG A 99 6.94 11.51 12.67
CA ARG A 99 6.01 12.28 11.86
C ARG A 99 6.77 12.88 10.68
N ARG A 100 6.07 13.10 9.57
CA ARG A 100 6.63 13.81 8.43
C ARG A 100 6.74 15.30 8.76
N VAL A 101 7.84 15.92 8.34
CA VAL A 101 8.01 17.37 8.41
C VAL A 101 7.06 18.01 7.40
N SER A 102 6.20 18.93 7.82
CA SER A 102 5.15 19.50 6.97
C SER A 102 5.66 20.21 5.71
N SER A 103 6.91 20.68 5.73
CA SER A 103 7.57 21.32 4.59
C SER A 103 8.30 20.34 3.65
N ALA A 104 8.41 19.06 4.02
CA ALA A 104 9.07 18.06 3.18
C ALA A 104 8.24 17.79 1.91
N PRO A 105 8.86 17.44 0.78
CA PRO A 105 8.11 17.02 -0.40
C PRO A 105 7.29 15.76 -0.12
N VAL A 106 6.19 15.58 -0.85
CA VAL A 106 5.42 14.34 -0.81
C VAL A 106 6.17 13.28 -1.62
N PRO A 107 6.36 12.05 -1.11
CA PRO A 107 7.00 10.99 -1.88
C PRO A 107 6.23 10.68 -3.17
N GLY A 108 6.96 10.50 -4.28
CA GLY A 108 6.34 10.25 -5.59
C GLY A 108 5.45 9.01 -5.63
N TRP A 109 5.78 7.98 -4.85
CA TRP A 109 5.01 6.75 -4.74
C TRP A 109 3.62 6.95 -4.09
N LEU A 110 3.39 8.06 -3.36
CA LEU A 110 2.09 8.29 -2.73
C LEU A 110 0.98 8.43 -3.77
N GLN A 111 1.28 9.06 -4.90
CA GLN A 111 0.33 9.15 -6.01
C GLN A 111 -0.04 7.77 -6.54
N ASP A 112 0.93 6.84 -6.55
CA ASP A 112 0.67 5.46 -6.92
C ASP A 112 -0.19 4.74 -5.88
N ALA A 113 0.10 4.94 -4.61
CA ALA A 113 -0.70 4.37 -3.52
C ALA A 113 -2.17 4.80 -3.60
N VAL A 114 -2.47 6.07 -3.91
CA VAL A 114 -3.83 6.60 -4.00
C VAL A 114 -4.68 5.80 -4.99
N TRP A 115 -4.17 5.56 -6.20
CA TRP A 115 -4.96 4.87 -7.21
C TRP A 115 -4.97 3.36 -7.03
N ILE A 116 -3.89 2.78 -6.51
CA ILE A 116 -3.83 1.35 -6.18
C ILE A 116 -4.88 1.05 -5.11
N GLU A 117 -4.97 1.89 -4.09
CA GLU A 117 -5.96 1.82 -3.03
C GLU A 117 -7.39 1.89 -3.61
N ALA A 118 -7.66 2.88 -4.47
CA ALA A 118 -8.96 3.00 -5.13
C ALA A 118 -9.30 1.78 -5.99
N ALA A 119 -8.32 1.22 -6.71
CA ALA A 119 -8.49 0.02 -7.52
C ALA A 119 -8.78 -1.23 -6.65
N LEU A 120 -8.10 -1.37 -5.50
CA LEU A 120 -8.34 -2.47 -4.55
C LEU A 120 -9.72 -2.40 -3.91
N ARG A 121 -10.28 -1.20 -3.70
CA ARG A 121 -11.65 -0.98 -3.21
C ARG A 121 -12.72 -1.10 -4.30
N GLY A 122 -12.32 -1.03 -5.57
CA GLY A 122 -13.23 -1.11 -6.71
C GLY A 122 -14.08 -2.39 -6.65
N VAL A 123 -15.40 -2.23 -6.79
CA VAL A 123 -16.37 -3.34 -6.72
C VAL A 123 -16.43 -4.14 -8.03
N ASP A 124 -15.73 -3.69 -9.07
CA ASP A 124 -15.79 -4.33 -10.39
C ASP A 124 -15.21 -5.74 -10.36
N ALA A 125 -16.15 -6.68 -10.23
CA ALA A 125 -15.99 -8.11 -10.31
C ALA A 125 -15.75 -8.53 -11.77
N GLY A 126 -14.67 -8.05 -12.38
CA GLY A 126 -14.11 -8.69 -13.57
C GLY A 126 -13.46 -10.00 -13.16
N GLY A 127 -14.09 -11.13 -13.48
CA GLY A 127 -13.67 -12.48 -13.10
C GLY A 127 -12.24 -12.83 -13.51
N GLY A 128 -11.29 -12.53 -12.62
CA GLY A 128 -9.91 -12.96 -12.71
C GLY A 128 -9.72 -14.31 -12.04
N GLY A 129 -10.07 -15.36 -12.76
CA GLY A 129 -9.71 -16.73 -12.42
C GLY A 129 -9.20 -17.39 -13.67
N GLY A 130 -7.88 -17.51 -13.80
CA GLY A 130 -7.31 -18.18 -14.97
C GLY A 130 -5.79 -18.07 -15.11
N LEU A 131 -5.13 -17.23 -14.32
CA LEU A 131 -3.66 -17.13 -14.34
C LEU A 131 -2.99 -18.08 -13.33
N GLY A 132 -3.75 -18.58 -12.34
CA GLY A 132 -3.28 -19.62 -11.41
C GLY A 132 -2.41 -19.08 -10.28
N CYS A 133 -2.36 -17.75 -10.09
CA CYS A 133 -1.60 -17.11 -9.03
C CYS A 133 -2.41 -17.02 -7.72
N ALA A 134 -1.71 -17.06 -6.58
CA ALA A 134 -2.34 -16.87 -5.28
C ALA A 134 -2.97 -15.47 -5.18
N PHE A 135 -4.20 -15.40 -4.67
CA PHE A 135 -4.93 -14.15 -4.47
C PHE A 135 -5.14 -13.30 -5.73
N GLU A 136 -5.08 -13.90 -6.93
CA GLU A 136 -5.32 -13.24 -8.23
C GLU A 136 -6.59 -12.38 -8.17
N GLN A 137 -7.67 -12.91 -7.56
CA GLN A 137 -8.95 -12.20 -7.46
C GLN A 137 -8.83 -10.86 -6.73
N LEU A 138 -7.93 -10.72 -5.76
CA LEU A 138 -7.73 -9.47 -5.03
C LEU A 138 -6.89 -8.45 -5.83
N LEU A 139 -6.01 -8.93 -6.70
CA LEU A 139 -5.01 -8.10 -7.38
C LEU A 139 -5.44 -7.67 -8.79
N MET A 140 -6.35 -8.41 -9.42
CA MET A 140 -6.79 -8.13 -10.79
C MET A 140 -7.36 -6.73 -11.04
N PRO A 141 -8.12 -6.11 -10.11
CA PRO A 141 -8.54 -4.71 -10.27
C PRO A 141 -7.35 -3.73 -10.45
N VAL A 142 -6.27 -3.94 -9.69
CA VAL A 142 -5.04 -3.13 -9.82
C VAL A 142 -4.38 -3.35 -11.17
N VAL A 143 -4.35 -4.59 -11.65
CA VAL A 143 -3.74 -4.96 -12.93
C VAL A 143 -4.48 -4.35 -14.11
N VAL A 144 -5.82 -4.42 -14.10
CA VAL A 144 -6.66 -3.79 -15.13
C VAL A 144 -6.43 -2.28 -15.17
N GLN A 145 -6.37 -1.64 -13.99
CA GLN A 145 -6.13 -0.21 -13.89
C GLN A 145 -4.71 0.19 -14.32
N ALA A 146 -3.70 -0.62 -13.98
CA ALA A 146 -2.31 -0.43 -14.40
C ALA A 146 -2.17 -0.55 -15.92
N GLU A 147 -2.84 -1.53 -16.52
CA GLU A 147 -2.89 -1.73 -17.97
C GLU A 147 -3.52 -0.52 -18.68
N ALA A 148 -4.67 -0.04 -18.20
CA ALA A 148 -5.33 1.15 -18.75
C ALA A 148 -4.41 2.39 -18.69
N ARG A 149 -3.72 2.58 -17.57
CA ARG A 149 -2.76 3.69 -17.39
C ARG A 149 -1.58 3.58 -18.35
N LEU A 150 -0.97 2.40 -18.45
CA LEU A 150 0.15 2.15 -19.37
C LEU A 150 -0.25 2.50 -20.81
N TRP A 151 -1.36 1.95 -21.31
CA TRP A 151 -1.76 2.16 -22.69
C TRP A 151 -2.31 3.56 -22.97
N SER A 152 -2.78 4.29 -21.94
CA SER A 152 -3.12 5.71 -22.08
C SER A 152 -1.90 6.62 -22.25
N ALA A 153 -0.74 6.21 -21.71
CA ALA A 153 0.49 6.99 -21.74
C ALA A 153 1.40 6.65 -22.94
N VAL A 154 1.23 5.46 -23.53
CA VAL A 154 2.02 5.00 -24.67
C VAL A 154 1.44 5.56 -25.98
N ALA A 155 2.30 6.17 -26.80
CA ALA A 155 1.90 6.68 -28.11
C ALA A 155 1.34 5.57 -29.02
N ALA A 156 0.30 5.88 -29.80
CA ALA A 156 -0.42 4.91 -30.64
C ALA A 156 0.48 4.04 -31.56
N PRO A 157 1.55 4.57 -32.20
CA PRO A 157 2.46 3.74 -33.00
C PRO A 157 3.18 2.66 -32.18
N VAL A 158 3.54 2.96 -30.94
CA VAL A 158 4.22 2.04 -30.02
C VAL A 158 3.21 1.03 -29.47
N ALA A 159 2.00 1.46 -29.13
CA ALA A 159 0.93 0.57 -28.68
C ALA A 159 0.52 -0.46 -29.75
N GLY A 160 0.65 -0.10 -31.04
CA GLY A 160 0.43 -0.98 -32.19
C GLY A 160 1.50 -2.06 -32.39
N LEU A 161 2.68 -1.93 -31.77
CA LEU A 161 3.72 -2.96 -31.80
C LEU A 161 3.39 -4.17 -30.90
N PHE A 162 2.48 -3.99 -29.93
CA PHE A 162 2.05 -5.03 -29.01
C PHE A 162 0.72 -5.63 -29.46
N GLY A 163 0.79 -6.83 -30.06
CA GLY A 163 -0.39 -7.67 -30.26
C GLY A 163 -0.98 -8.17 -28.94
N GLU A 164 -2.18 -8.76 -29.00
CA GLU A 164 -2.90 -9.22 -27.80
C GLU A 164 -2.09 -10.21 -26.95
N GLY A 165 -1.30 -11.09 -27.59
CA GLY A 165 -0.40 -12.01 -26.87
C GLY A 165 0.67 -11.30 -26.03
N GLY A 166 1.22 -10.17 -26.54
CA GLY A 166 2.17 -9.35 -25.80
C GLY A 166 1.52 -8.66 -24.60
N ARG A 167 0.32 -8.10 -24.79
CA ARG A 167 -0.46 -7.48 -23.71
C ARG A 167 -0.84 -8.49 -22.63
N ALA A 168 -1.31 -9.67 -23.04
CA ALA A 168 -1.62 -10.77 -22.12
C ALA A 168 -0.40 -11.26 -21.34
N SER A 169 0.78 -11.26 -21.96
CA SER A 169 2.04 -11.65 -21.29
C SER A 169 2.47 -10.62 -20.25
N LEU A 170 2.35 -9.31 -20.55
CA LEU A 170 2.60 -8.24 -19.59
C LEU A 170 1.63 -8.30 -18.41
N ARG A 171 0.34 -8.55 -18.69
CA ARG A 171 -0.70 -8.72 -17.67
C ARG A 171 -0.36 -9.87 -16.71
N ARG A 172 0.00 -11.04 -17.27
CA ARG A 172 0.40 -12.21 -16.48
C ARG A 172 1.62 -11.92 -15.62
N ALA A 173 2.67 -11.34 -16.21
CA ALA A 173 3.89 -11.00 -15.49
C ALA A 173 3.61 -10.05 -14.32
N LEU A 174 2.74 -9.05 -14.51
CA LEU A 174 2.37 -8.13 -13.44
C LEU A 174 1.59 -8.83 -12.31
N VAL A 175 0.62 -9.69 -12.65
CA VAL A 175 -0.13 -10.47 -11.65
C VAL A 175 0.81 -11.38 -10.85
N GLU A 176 1.73 -12.07 -11.51
CA GLU A 176 2.71 -12.94 -10.87
C GLU A 176 3.60 -12.15 -9.90
N GLN A 177 4.12 -11.00 -10.34
CA GLN A 177 4.96 -10.15 -9.49
C GLN A 177 4.20 -9.60 -8.28
N LEU A 178 2.97 -9.11 -8.47
CA LEU A 178 2.14 -8.62 -7.36
C LEU A 178 1.77 -9.76 -6.40
N SER A 179 1.45 -10.95 -6.93
CA SER A 179 1.16 -12.12 -6.12
C SER A 179 2.35 -12.53 -5.27
N GLN A 180 3.55 -12.60 -5.86
CA GLN A 180 4.79 -12.91 -5.13
C GLN A 180 5.12 -11.85 -4.07
N LEU A 181 4.98 -10.57 -4.40
CA LEU A 181 5.24 -9.46 -3.49
C LEU A 181 4.28 -9.47 -2.29
N CYS A 182 2.99 -9.68 -2.55
CA CYS A 182 1.95 -9.61 -1.53
C CYS A 182 1.74 -10.94 -0.78
N ALA A 183 2.21 -12.08 -1.32
CA ALA A 183 1.96 -13.41 -0.77
C ALA A 183 2.24 -13.51 0.73
N PRO A 184 3.41 -13.10 1.28
CA PRO A 184 3.68 -13.25 2.71
C PRO A 184 2.65 -12.52 3.59
N ALA A 185 2.25 -11.31 3.21
CA ALA A 185 1.28 -10.51 3.96
C ALA A 185 -0.15 -11.08 3.82
N LEU A 186 -0.55 -11.45 2.60
CA LEU A 186 -1.88 -11.98 2.33
C LEU A 186 -2.09 -13.38 2.95
N TYR A 187 -1.06 -14.23 2.95
CA TYR A 187 -1.11 -15.51 3.66
C TYR A 187 -1.21 -15.33 5.16
N ALA A 188 -0.43 -14.42 5.77
CA ALA A 188 -0.54 -14.15 7.21
C ALA A 188 -1.93 -13.65 7.61
N LEU A 189 -2.55 -12.78 6.79
CA LEU A 189 -3.92 -12.35 6.98
C LEU A 189 -4.92 -13.50 6.82
N PHE A 190 -4.73 -14.33 5.79
CA PHE A 190 -5.59 -15.47 5.53
C PHE A 190 -5.51 -16.53 6.62
N ASP A 191 -4.32 -16.84 7.15
CA ASP A 191 -4.17 -17.78 8.26
C ASP A 191 -4.89 -17.29 9.53
N THR A 192 -4.83 -15.98 9.79
CA THR A 192 -5.57 -15.35 10.90
C THR A 192 -7.08 -15.46 10.68
N ALA A 193 -7.56 -15.19 9.46
CA ALA A 193 -8.97 -15.30 9.09
C ALA A 193 -9.48 -16.75 9.15
N ARG A 194 -8.67 -17.71 8.70
CA ARG A 194 -8.98 -19.14 8.70
C ARG A 194 -9.06 -19.71 10.11
N ALA A 195 -8.23 -19.22 11.05
CA ALA A 195 -8.38 -19.55 12.46
C ALA A 195 -9.75 -19.15 13.03
N GLY A 196 -10.37 -18.11 12.45
CA GLY A 196 -11.75 -17.70 12.71
C GLY A 196 -12.82 -18.40 11.87
N SER A 197 -12.50 -19.54 11.23
CA SER A 197 -13.39 -20.35 10.37
C SER A 197 -13.84 -19.70 9.04
N LEU A 198 -13.15 -18.66 8.54
CA LEU A 198 -13.45 -18.10 7.23
C LEU A 198 -12.91 -19.00 6.09
N SER A 199 -13.77 -19.33 5.12
CA SER A 199 -13.34 -19.94 3.86
C SER A 199 -12.58 -18.93 2.98
N TYR A 200 -11.80 -19.42 2.02
CA TYR A 200 -11.09 -18.55 1.06
C TYR A 200 -12.02 -17.60 0.29
N GLY A 201 -13.20 -18.09 -0.14
CA GLY A 201 -14.18 -17.25 -0.83
C GLY A 201 -14.71 -16.12 0.05
N GLN A 202 -14.99 -16.39 1.33
CA GLN A 202 -15.42 -15.36 2.29
C GLN A 202 -14.30 -14.37 2.62
N PHE A 203 -13.06 -14.85 2.72
CA PHE A 203 -11.88 -13.98 2.89
C PHE A 203 -11.72 -13.00 1.72
N VAL A 204 -11.87 -13.47 0.47
CA VAL A 204 -11.78 -12.59 -0.71
C VAL A 204 -12.87 -11.52 -0.72
N VAL A 205 -14.11 -11.89 -0.35
CA VAL A 205 -15.24 -10.94 -0.25
C VAL A 205 -14.99 -9.93 0.88
N ASP A 206 -14.54 -10.36 2.04
CA ASP A 206 -14.25 -9.48 3.18
C ASP A 206 -13.08 -8.53 2.86
N MET A 207 -12.01 -9.02 2.24
CA MET A 207 -10.86 -8.21 1.83
C MET A 207 -11.24 -7.10 0.86
N ARG A 208 -12.08 -7.40 -0.13
CA ARG A 208 -12.61 -6.42 -1.09
C ARG A 208 -13.57 -5.41 -0.46
N GLY A 209 -14.44 -5.86 0.46
CA GLY A 209 -15.45 -5.00 1.07
C GLY A 209 -14.94 -4.12 2.20
N ARG A 210 -14.00 -4.63 3.02
CA ARG A 210 -13.54 -3.97 4.24
C ARG A 210 -12.05 -4.17 4.52
N GLY A 211 -11.46 -5.30 4.15
CA GLY A 211 -10.12 -5.69 4.63
C GLY A 211 -8.98 -4.76 4.22
N PHE A 212 -8.96 -4.22 2.99
CA PHE A 212 -7.91 -3.26 2.62
C PHE A 212 -7.98 -1.93 3.39
N GLY A 213 -9.17 -1.46 3.78
CA GLY A 213 -9.35 -0.26 4.62
C GLY A 213 -9.31 -0.54 6.13
N GLY A 214 -9.67 -1.76 6.55
CA GLY A 214 -9.81 -2.19 7.94
C GLY A 214 -8.53 -2.72 8.55
N CYS A 215 -7.68 -3.42 7.77
CA CYS A 215 -6.37 -3.91 8.23
C CYS A 215 -5.36 -2.77 8.47
N LEU A 216 -5.59 -1.58 7.90
CA LEU A 216 -4.81 -0.36 8.17
C LEU A 216 -5.32 0.42 9.41
N ARG A 217 -6.32 -0.09 10.13
CA ARG A 217 -6.72 0.41 11.47
C ARG A 217 -6.18 -0.54 12.55
N PRO A 218 -5.31 -0.07 13.46
CA PRO A 218 -4.79 -0.89 14.55
C PRO A 218 -5.82 -1.01 15.69
N SER A 219 -7.00 -1.55 15.42
CA SER A 219 -8.06 -1.65 16.45
C SER A 219 -8.90 -2.92 16.39
N ARG A 220 -8.48 -3.95 15.66
CA ARG A 220 -9.12 -5.28 15.75
C ARG A 220 -8.09 -6.41 15.82
N CYS A 221 -7.19 -6.31 16.78
CA CYS A 221 -6.62 -7.48 17.43
C CYS A 221 -6.85 -7.31 18.94
N CYS A 222 -7.27 -8.39 19.60
CA CYS A 222 -7.59 -8.53 21.03
C CYS A 222 -9.04 -8.23 21.45
N CYS A 223 -9.90 -9.24 21.29
CA CYS A 223 -10.76 -9.76 22.36
C CYS A 223 -11.11 -11.21 21.99
N GLY A 224 -10.56 -12.17 22.74
CA GLY A 224 -10.73 -13.62 22.54
C GLY A 224 -9.39 -14.33 22.55
#